data_AF-A0A0M8P231-F1
#
_entry.id   AF-A0A0M8P231-F1
#
_cell.length_a   1.000
_cell.length_b   1.000
_cell.length_c   1.000
_cell.angle_alpha   90.00
_cell.angle_beta   90.00
_cell.angle_gamma   90.00
#
_symmetry.space_group_name_H-M   'P 1'
#
loop_
_entity.id
_entity.type
_entity.pdbx_description
1 polymer ?
#
loop_
_entity_poly.entity_id
_entity_poly.type
_entity_poly.pdbx_seq_one_letter_code
_entity_poly.pdbx_strand_id
1 'polypeptide(L)'
;MFPKIFLSVIFLLGLLGSVLAVGELKITKDTSLGSDMQAYNSKCTFETQPEKADFLKMIEAAFKEMQDIPGSRKEKQSRPSAMIGLSINNEVYFASSVKGKRQFIYEEVSWKGGDGTINPPLPDNFKEVTDALKSCADDHKVRKQHGNQASCGEIMSTLLWMVDNKNESPRDHSPRIAAWDKNGYLPPCSSDPLDVKWGCYQWNKKMNLEVIEKIADLPDDYTKPKKTEAVQLAKCLEVEVDEDETTQTQK
;
A
#
# COMPACT_ATOMS: atom_id res chain seq x y z
N MET A 1 -52.90 -21.99 -18.23
CA MET A 1 -52.31 -23.28 -18.62
C MET A 1 -50.85 -23.03 -18.99
N PHE A 2 -49.97 -23.73 -18.29
CA PHE A 2 -48.50 -23.79 -18.33
C PHE A 2 -47.63 -22.57 -17.98
N PRO A 3 -46.60 -22.79 -17.15
CA PRO A 3 -45.81 -21.76 -16.45
C PRO A 3 -44.43 -21.59 -17.08
N LYS A 4 -43.69 -20.53 -16.71
CA LYS A 4 -42.21 -20.60 -16.61
C LYS A 4 -41.72 -19.74 -15.45
N ILE A 5 -41.41 -20.43 -14.36
CA ILE A 5 -40.48 -20.01 -13.33
C ILE A 5 -39.14 -19.77 -14.04
N PHE A 6 -38.69 -18.52 -14.12
CA PHE A 6 -37.29 -18.22 -14.39
C PHE A 6 -36.64 -17.79 -13.08
N LEU A 7 -35.87 -18.73 -12.52
CA LEU A 7 -34.72 -18.45 -11.68
C LEU A 7 -34.01 -17.20 -12.19
N SER A 8 -33.96 -16.14 -11.39
CA SER A 8 -32.84 -15.20 -11.41
C SER A 8 -32.18 -15.26 -10.05
N VAL A 9 -31.46 -16.37 -9.86
CA VAL A 9 -30.40 -16.53 -8.87
C VAL A 9 -29.20 -15.69 -9.37
N ILE A 10 -29.32 -14.37 -9.37
CA ILE A 10 -28.24 -13.42 -9.74
C ILE A 10 -28.21 -12.24 -8.75
N PHE A 11 -28.46 -12.50 -7.46
CA PHE A 11 -28.30 -11.46 -6.43
C PHE A 11 -27.60 -11.97 -5.16
N LEU A 12 -26.87 -13.09 -5.27
CA LEU A 12 -26.13 -13.72 -4.17
C LEU A 12 -24.74 -14.20 -4.61
N LEU A 13 -24.13 -13.54 -5.59
CA LEU A 13 -22.72 -13.70 -5.97
C LEU A 13 -21.82 -12.54 -5.51
N GLY A 14 -22.37 -11.59 -4.73
CA GLY A 14 -21.63 -10.43 -4.21
C GLY A 14 -20.94 -10.63 -2.85
N LEU A 15 -20.99 -11.81 -2.25
CA LEU A 15 -20.55 -12.02 -0.85
C LEU A 15 -19.66 -13.25 -0.63
N LEU A 16 -19.03 -13.78 -1.69
CA LEU A 16 -18.06 -14.88 -1.58
C LEU A 16 -16.76 -14.57 -2.33
N GLY A 17 -16.23 -13.36 -2.13
CA GLY A 17 -14.79 -13.21 -2.11
C GLY A 17 -14.29 -13.89 -0.84
N SER A 18 -14.07 -15.20 -0.87
CA SER A 18 -13.34 -15.90 0.18
C SER A 18 -11.91 -15.37 0.17
N VAL A 19 -11.72 -14.24 0.86
CA VAL A 19 -10.41 -13.66 1.07
C VAL A 19 -9.71 -14.62 2.02
N LEU A 20 -8.85 -15.48 1.46
CA LEU A 20 -7.98 -16.35 2.23
C LEU A 20 -6.94 -15.47 2.94
N ALA A 21 -7.37 -14.80 3.99
CA ALA A 21 -6.50 -14.22 5.00
C ALA A 21 -5.81 -15.39 5.70
N VAL A 22 -4.49 -15.44 5.62
CA VAL A 22 -3.68 -16.40 6.37
C VAL A 22 -3.05 -15.60 7.50
N GLY A 23 -3.34 -15.96 8.75
CA GLY A 23 -2.76 -15.31 9.93
C GLY A 23 -3.60 -14.20 10.55
N GLU A 24 -3.09 -13.62 11.63
CA GLU A 24 -3.81 -12.69 12.52
C GLU A 24 -3.79 -11.24 12.01
N LEU A 25 -2.79 -10.88 11.20
CA LEU A 25 -2.70 -9.58 10.53
C LEU A 25 -3.57 -9.51 9.27
N LYS A 26 -4.18 -10.66 8.89
CA LYS A 26 -5.07 -10.86 7.74
C LYS A 26 -4.55 -10.15 6.50
N ILE A 27 -3.30 -10.41 6.14
CA ILE A 27 -2.74 -9.89 4.89
C ILE A 27 -3.49 -10.53 3.72
N THR A 28 -4.03 -9.70 2.84
CA THR A 28 -4.89 -10.18 1.74
C THR A 28 -4.49 -9.56 0.41
N LYS A 29 -4.64 -10.34 -0.67
CA LYS A 29 -4.41 -9.84 -2.02
C LYS A 29 -5.44 -8.75 -2.34
N ASP A 30 -4.95 -7.61 -2.80
CA ASP A 30 -5.79 -6.55 -3.33
C ASP A 30 -6.36 -6.95 -4.70
N THR A 31 -7.63 -7.32 -4.71
CA THR A 31 -8.35 -7.76 -5.91
C THR A 31 -8.86 -6.60 -6.75
N SER A 32 -8.87 -5.37 -6.21
CA SER A 32 -9.31 -4.17 -6.93
C SER A 32 -8.34 -3.78 -8.07
N LEU A 33 -7.09 -4.24 -7.98
CA LEU A 33 -6.03 -3.98 -8.96
C LEU A 33 -6.14 -4.85 -10.23
N GLY A 34 -7.12 -5.73 -10.32
CA GLY A 34 -7.27 -6.67 -11.43
C GLY A 34 -6.30 -7.86 -11.38
N SER A 35 -6.30 -8.66 -12.44
CA SER A 35 -5.60 -9.97 -12.46
C SER A 35 -4.11 -9.89 -12.81
N ASP A 36 -3.67 -8.76 -13.37
CA ASP A 36 -2.33 -8.54 -13.91
C ASP A 36 -1.42 -7.72 -12.98
N MET A 37 -1.96 -7.32 -11.83
CA MET A 37 -1.25 -6.68 -10.73
C MET A 37 -1.44 -7.46 -9.43
N GLN A 38 -0.48 -7.31 -8.53
CA GLN A 38 -0.52 -7.87 -7.19
C GLN A 38 -0.02 -6.82 -6.21
N ALA A 39 -0.87 -6.53 -5.25
CA ALA A 39 -0.52 -5.91 -3.98
C ALA A 39 -1.20 -6.73 -2.88
N TYR A 40 -0.67 -6.63 -1.68
CA TYR A 40 -1.18 -7.29 -0.49
C TYR A 40 -1.20 -6.28 0.63
N ASN A 41 -2.38 -6.08 1.21
CA ASN A 41 -2.59 -5.04 2.20
C ASN A 41 -3.47 -5.54 3.35
N SER A 42 -3.36 -4.88 4.48
CA SER A 42 -4.34 -4.91 5.57
C SER A 42 -4.18 -3.68 6.45
N LYS A 43 -5.20 -3.43 7.26
CA LYS A 43 -5.19 -2.44 8.33
C LYS A 43 -5.46 -3.16 9.65
N CYS A 44 -4.66 -2.85 10.65
CA CYS A 44 -4.78 -3.39 12.00
C CYS A 44 -4.96 -2.24 13.00
N THR A 45 -5.87 -2.41 13.96
CA THR A 45 -6.08 -1.47 15.07
C THR A 45 -5.71 -2.13 16.39
N PHE A 46 -4.99 -1.40 17.24
CA PHE A 46 -4.46 -1.82 18.53
C PHE A 46 -5.03 -0.96 19.67
N GLU A 47 -4.70 -1.32 20.92
CA GLU A 47 -5.05 -0.48 22.09
C GLU A 47 -4.26 0.83 22.08
N THR A 48 -2.97 0.74 21.79
CA THR A 48 -2.04 1.86 21.69
C THR A 48 -1.13 1.67 20.49
N GLN A 49 -0.36 2.70 20.12
CA GLN A 49 0.68 2.56 19.11
C GLN A 49 1.64 1.43 19.50
N PRO A 50 1.89 0.44 18.61
CA PRO A 50 2.83 -0.63 18.92
C PRO A 50 4.25 -0.09 19.14
N GLU A 51 4.94 -0.65 20.14
CA GLU A 51 6.34 -0.35 20.41
C GLU A 51 7.25 -0.79 19.25
N LYS A 52 8.44 -0.19 19.13
CA LYS A 52 9.29 -0.33 17.93
C LYS A 52 9.64 -1.79 17.59
N ALA A 53 10.05 -2.58 18.59
CA ALA A 53 10.43 -3.98 18.38
C ALA A 53 9.20 -4.85 18.03
N ASP A 54 8.08 -4.58 18.69
CA ASP A 54 6.80 -5.25 18.44
C ASP A 54 6.30 -4.94 17.02
N PHE A 55 6.33 -3.68 16.62
CA PHE A 55 5.99 -3.23 15.28
C PHE A 55 6.88 -3.87 14.20
N LEU A 56 8.20 -3.91 14.40
CA LEU A 56 9.11 -4.56 13.44
C LEU A 56 8.83 -6.07 13.33
N LYS A 57 8.50 -6.73 14.45
CA LYS A 57 8.06 -8.13 14.47
C LYS A 57 6.75 -8.35 13.72
N MET A 58 5.80 -7.43 13.80
CA MET A 58 4.56 -7.49 13.01
C MET A 58 4.84 -7.43 11.51
N ILE A 59 5.81 -6.63 11.07
CA ILE A 59 6.13 -6.51 9.63
C ILE A 59 6.79 -7.78 9.11
N GLU A 60 7.66 -8.42 9.90
CA GLU A 60 8.17 -9.77 9.62
C GLU A 60 7.01 -10.77 9.47
N ALA A 61 6.07 -10.78 10.41
CA ALA A 61 4.91 -11.66 10.38
C ALA A 61 4.01 -11.39 9.17
N ALA A 62 3.74 -10.12 8.84
CA ALA A 62 2.95 -9.72 7.69
C ALA A 62 3.62 -10.14 6.36
N PHE A 63 4.95 -10.01 6.27
CA PHE A 63 5.70 -10.52 5.13
C PHE A 63 5.52 -12.04 5.00
N LYS A 64 5.64 -12.78 6.10
CA LYS A 64 5.43 -14.23 6.13
C LYS A 64 4.01 -14.61 5.72
N GLU A 65 2.98 -13.95 6.28
CA GLU A 65 1.57 -14.16 5.89
C GLU A 65 1.39 -14.00 4.37
N MET A 66 1.91 -12.90 3.79
CA MET A 66 1.88 -12.68 2.33
C MET A 66 2.53 -13.82 1.55
N GLN A 67 3.71 -14.30 1.98
CA GLN A 67 4.42 -15.38 1.30
C GLN A 67 3.73 -16.74 1.46
N ASP A 68 3.01 -16.97 2.57
CA ASP A 68 2.35 -18.23 2.89
C ASP A 68 0.96 -18.38 2.26
N ILE A 69 0.38 -17.31 1.69
CA ILE A 69 -0.88 -17.37 0.93
C ILE A 69 -0.79 -18.51 -0.12
N PRO A 70 -1.81 -19.37 -0.27
CA PRO A 70 -1.82 -20.38 -1.32
C PRO A 70 -1.81 -19.77 -2.73
N GLY A 71 -1.30 -20.51 -3.72
CA GLY A 71 -1.27 -20.04 -5.10
C GLY A 71 -0.41 -20.92 -6.00
N SER A 72 -0.65 -20.83 -7.30
CA SER A 72 0.17 -21.46 -8.34
C SER A 72 1.62 -20.97 -8.29
N ARG A 73 2.54 -21.74 -8.88
CA ARG A 73 3.95 -21.34 -8.98
C ARG A 73 4.12 -19.95 -9.61
N LYS A 74 3.35 -19.65 -10.66
CA LYS A 74 3.38 -18.35 -11.34
C LYS A 74 2.90 -17.23 -10.43
N GLU A 75 1.83 -17.46 -9.67
CA GLU A 75 1.33 -16.47 -8.68
C GLU A 75 2.37 -16.21 -7.59
N LYS A 76 2.98 -17.26 -7.02
CA LYS A 76 4.03 -17.13 -6.01
C LYS A 76 5.24 -16.34 -6.54
N GLN A 77 5.69 -16.61 -7.77
CA GLN A 77 6.80 -15.87 -8.41
C GLN A 77 6.46 -14.40 -8.71
N SER A 78 5.17 -14.08 -8.86
CA SER A 78 4.70 -12.72 -9.11
C SER A 78 4.35 -11.95 -7.83
N ARG A 79 4.50 -12.55 -6.64
CA ARG A 79 4.37 -11.84 -5.38
C ARG A 79 5.40 -10.73 -5.23
N PRO A 80 5.02 -9.63 -4.55
CA PRO A 80 5.97 -8.65 -4.05
C PRO A 80 7.03 -9.29 -3.16
N SER A 81 8.22 -8.70 -3.15
CA SER A 81 9.37 -9.20 -2.38
C SER A 81 9.52 -8.53 -1.02
N ALA A 82 8.71 -7.51 -0.72
CA ALA A 82 8.79 -6.75 0.52
C ALA A 82 7.39 -6.45 1.05
N MET A 83 7.30 -6.35 2.38
CA MET A 83 6.15 -5.83 3.11
C MET A 83 6.58 -4.60 3.88
N ILE A 84 5.76 -3.56 3.85
CA ILE A 84 5.98 -2.31 4.56
C ILE A 84 4.86 -2.17 5.59
N GLY A 85 5.21 -1.74 6.80
CA GLY A 85 4.25 -1.30 7.81
C GLY A 85 4.40 0.19 8.06
N LEU A 86 3.26 0.88 8.20
CA LEU A 86 3.16 2.25 8.68
C LEU A 86 2.33 2.24 9.97
N SER A 87 2.91 2.68 11.08
CA SER A 87 2.25 2.77 12.40
C SER A 87 2.00 4.23 12.76
N ILE A 88 0.74 4.60 12.93
CA ILE A 88 0.29 5.96 13.28
C ILE A 88 -0.81 5.85 14.32
N ASN A 89 -0.68 6.58 15.44
CA ASN A 89 -1.58 6.42 16.58
C ASN A 89 -1.70 4.93 16.95
N ASN A 90 -2.90 4.39 17.12
CA ASN A 90 -3.12 2.97 17.41
C ASN A 90 -3.37 2.11 16.16
N GLU A 91 -3.05 2.59 14.96
CA GLU A 91 -3.30 1.88 13.71
C GLU A 91 -1.98 1.49 13.02
N VAL A 92 -1.99 0.32 12.37
CA VAL A 92 -0.92 -0.13 11.49
C VAL A 92 -1.48 -0.49 10.12
N TYR A 93 -0.94 0.14 9.08
CA TYR A 93 -1.25 -0.14 7.69
C TYR A 93 -0.12 -0.96 7.08
N PHE A 94 -0.44 -2.19 6.68
CA PHE A 94 0.48 -3.05 5.95
C PHE A 94 0.22 -2.89 4.46
N ALA A 95 1.28 -2.62 3.70
CA ALA A 95 1.23 -2.55 2.25
C ALA A 95 2.48 -3.18 1.64
N SER A 96 2.29 -4.10 0.71
CA SER A 96 3.38 -4.58 -0.13
C SER A 96 3.66 -3.59 -1.26
N SER A 97 4.86 -3.63 -1.84
CA SER A 97 5.09 -2.98 -3.14
C SER A 97 4.15 -3.53 -4.21
N VAL A 98 3.69 -2.69 -5.14
CA VAL A 98 2.82 -3.15 -6.24
C VAL A 98 3.66 -3.83 -7.34
N LYS A 99 3.25 -5.01 -7.80
CA LYS A 99 3.93 -5.75 -8.87
C LYS A 99 2.94 -6.17 -9.95
N GLY A 100 3.23 -5.84 -11.21
CA GLY A 100 2.33 -6.19 -12.31
C GLY A 100 2.85 -5.87 -13.70
N LYS A 101 2.05 -6.26 -14.71
CA LYS A 101 2.32 -5.97 -16.14
C LYS A 101 1.82 -4.60 -16.57
N ARG A 102 0.76 -4.12 -15.92
CA ARG A 102 0.24 -2.76 -16.05
C ARG A 102 0.75 -1.88 -14.93
N GLN A 103 0.40 -0.62 -15.01
CA GLN A 103 0.74 0.40 -14.04
C GLN A 103 -0.44 0.66 -13.15
N PHE A 104 -0.16 0.84 -11.88
CA PHE A 104 -1.17 1.23 -10.92
C PHE A 104 -1.34 2.75 -10.88
N ILE A 105 -0.22 3.47 -10.81
CA ILE A 105 -0.21 4.93 -10.59
C ILE A 105 0.22 5.70 -11.83
N TYR A 106 1.09 5.14 -12.67
CA TYR A 106 1.69 5.87 -13.78
C TYR A 106 0.97 5.60 -15.11
N GLU A 107 0.97 6.58 -16.00
CA GLU A 107 0.42 6.44 -17.36
C GLU A 107 1.31 5.52 -18.20
N GLU A 108 2.62 5.77 -18.20
CA GLU A 108 3.61 4.95 -18.88
C GLU A 108 4.81 4.57 -17.99
N VAL A 109 5.21 3.28 -18.06
CA VAL A 109 6.38 2.77 -17.35
C VAL A 109 7.63 3.23 -18.07
N SER A 110 8.70 3.42 -17.31
CA SER A 110 9.98 3.92 -17.80
C SER A 110 10.54 3.15 -19.00
N TRP A 111 10.45 1.81 -18.97
CA TRP A 111 10.95 0.95 -20.05
C TRP A 111 10.09 0.97 -21.32
N LYS A 112 8.94 1.65 -21.28
CA LYS A 112 8.13 1.97 -22.47
C LYS A 112 8.23 3.42 -22.93
N GLY A 113 8.99 4.26 -22.22
CA GLY A 113 9.16 5.68 -22.55
C GLY A 113 8.59 6.64 -21.52
N GLY A 114 7.90 6.12 -20.50
CA GLY A 114 7.23 6.93 -19.50
C GLY A 114 8.13 7.90 -18.75
N ASP A 115 7.56 9.06 -18.45
CA ASP A 115 8.21 10.21 -17.83
C ASP A 115 7.84 10.38 -16.34
N GLY A 116 7.02 9.48 -15.78
CA GLY A 116 6.50 9.60 -14.42
C GLY A 116 5.17 10.33 -14.32
N THR A 117 4.48 10.57 -15.44
CA THR A 117 3.09 11.06 -15.44
C THR A 117 2.18 10.06 -14.72
N ILE A 118 1.35 10.57 -13.82
CA ILE A 118 0.43 9.80 -12.95
C ILE A 118 -0.96 9.82 -13.59
N ASN A 119 -1.62 8.66 -13.68
CA ASN A 119 -2.94 8.51 -14.29
C ASN A 119 -3.77 7.40 -13.60
N PRO A 120 -4.94 7.71 -13.01
CA PRO A 120 -5.54 9.05 -12.91
C PRO A 120 -4.73 9.97 -11.98
N PRO A 121 -4.79 11.30 -12.17
CA PRO A 121 -4.26 12.24 -11.18
C PRO A 121 -4.88 11.95 -9.82
N LEU A 122 -4.06 11.91 -8.77
CA LEU A 122 -4.59 11.87 -7.41
C LEU A 122 -5.29 13.21 -7.11
N PRO A 123 -6.38 13.21 -6.32
CA PRO A 123 -6.99 14.42 -5.80
C PRO A 123 -5.96 15.37 -5.14
N ASP A 124 -6.21 16.68 -5.16
CA ASP A 124 -5.26 17.71 -4.71
C ASP A 124 -4.80 17.55 -3.26
N ASN A 125 -5.65 17.01 -2.39
CA ASN A 125 -5.30 16.69 -0.99
C ASN A 125 -4.22 15.60 -0.86
N PHE A 126 -3.91 14.88 -1.94
CA PHE A 126 -2.81 13.91 -2.02
C PHE A 126 -1.62 14.41 -2.85
N LYS A 127 -1.54 15.71 -3.17
CA LYS A 127 -0.44 16.27 -3.98
C LYS A 127 0.94 15.89 -3.45
N GLU A 128 1.12 15.81 -2.14
CA GLU A 128 2.42 15.42 -1.57
C GLU A 128 2.82 13.98 -1.94
N VAL A 129 1.84 13.07 -2.01
CA VAL A 129 2.02 11.69 -2.48
C VAL A 129 2.40 11.71 -3.96
N THR A 130 1.69 12.49 -4.78
CA THR A 130 2.01 12.68 -6.21
C THR A 130 3.44 13.18 -6.42
N ASP A 131 3.88 14.17 -5.64
CA ASP A 131 5.24 14.73 -5.73
C ASP A 131 6.29 13.68 -5.32
N ALA A 132 6.02 12.87 -4.30
CA ALA A 132 6.93 11.82 -3.85
C ALA A 132 7.05 10.68 -4.88
N LEU A 133 5.94 10.28 -5.49
CA LEU A 133 5.90 9.32 -6.59
C LEU A 133 6.75 9.81 -7.77
N LYS A 134 6.56 11.07 -8.18
CA LYS A 134 7.40 11.70 -9.23
C LYS A 134 8.88 11.71 -8.85
N SER A 135 9.21 12.05 -7.61
CA SER A 135 10.61 12.02 -7.13
C SER A 135 11.21 10.61 -7.13
N CYS A 136 10.42 9.59 -6.77
CA CYS A 136 10.84 8.18 -6.89
C CYS A 136 10.98 7.72 -8.34
N ALA A 137 10.22 8.31 -9.27
CA ALA A 137 10.31 8.03 -10.69
C ALA A 137 11.57 8.64 -11.33
N ASP A 138 12.04 9.77 -10.80
CA ASP A 138 13.13 10.59 -11.33
C ASP A 138 14.50 10.29 -10.70
N ASP A 139 14.81 9.01 -10.46
CA ASP A 139 16.10 8.49 -9.93
C ASP A 139 17.27 8.80 -10.90
N HIS A 140 17.62 10.08 -11.04
CA HIS A 140 18.48 10.76 -12.03
C HIS A 140 19.90 10.17 -12.29
N LYS A 141 20.23 8.96 -11.83
CA LYS A 141 21.57 8.37 -11.96
C LYS A 141 21.67 7.14 -12.87
N VAL A 142 20.65 6.28 -13.01
CA VAL A 142 20.83 5.04 -13.82
C VAL A 142 19.59 4.55 -14.58
N ARG A 143 18.35 4.72 -14.06
CA ARG A 143 17.13 4.24 -14.74
C ARG A 143 15.94 5.14 -14.42
N LYS A 144 15.12 5.46 -15.43
CA LYS A 144 13.78 6.00 -15.21
C LYS A 144 12.96 4.98 -14.39
N GLN A 145 12.20 5.44 -13.39
CA GLN A 145 11.44 4.66 -12.41
C GLN A 145 12.26 3.59 -11.65
N HIS A 146 12.68 3.94 -10.43
CA HIS A 146 13.22 2.97 -9.48
C HIS A 146 12.29 1.75 -9.34
N GLY A 147 12.85 0.57 -9.04
CA GLY A 147 12.18 -0.73 -9.10
C GLY A 147 10.74 -0.74 -8.54
N ASN A 148 9.89 -1.64 -9.08
CA ASN A 148 8.43 -1.64 -8.84
C ASN A 148 7.72 -0.37 -9.34
N GLN A 149 8.21 0.20 -10.45
CA GLN A 149 7.59 1.36 -11.10
C GLN A 149 7.43 2.54 -10.14
N ALA A 150 8.36 2.78 -9.22
CA ALA A 150 8.27 3.85 -8.22
C ALA A 150 6.99 3.85 -7.33
N SER A 151 6.32 2.70 -7.19
CA SER A 151 5.18 2.49 -6.28
C SER A 151 5.65 1.79 -4.99
N CYS A 152 6.59 2.43 -4.29
CA CYS A 152 7.18 1.87 -3.06
C CYS A 152 6.14 1.75 -1.95
N GLY A 153 6.23 0.69 -1.15
CA GLY A 153 5.24 0.42 -0.09
C GLY A 153 5.18 1.49 0.98
N GLU A 154 6.23 2.30 1.18
CA GLU A 154 6.20 3.43 2.12
C GLU A 154 5.21 4.52 1.68
N ILE A 155 5.23 4.86 0.40
CA ILE A 155 4.29 5.83 -0.17
C ILE A 155 2.88 5.21 -0.18
N MET A 156 2.74 3.93 -0.52
CA MET A 156 1.44 3.25 -0.60
C MET A 156 0.76 3.11 0.76
N SER A 157 1.51 2.71 1.80
CA SER A 157 0.99 2.63 3.17
C SER A 157 0.58 4.01 3.70
N THR A 158 1.34 5.06 3.36
CA THR A 158 0.97 6.44 3.72
C THR A 158 -0.29 6.89 3.00
N LEU A 159 -0.43 6.58 1.71
CA LEU A 159 -1.63 6.89 0.93
C LEU A 159 -2.88 6.20 1.52
N LEU A 160 -2.76 4.94 1.93
CA LEU A 160 -3.85 4.22 2.61
C LEU A 160 -4.30 4.95 3.89
N TRP A 161 -3.36 5.40 4.73
CA TRP A 161 -3.70 6.16 5.93
C TRP A 161 -4.37 7.51 5.61
N MET A 162 -3.85 8.24 4.62
CA MET A 162 -4.39 9.56 4.25
C MET A 162 -5.81 9.49 3.67
N VAL A 163 -6.21 8.35 3.09
CA VAL A 163 -7.58 8.12 2.63
C VAL A 163 -8.54 7.94 3.81
N ASP A 164 -8.12 7.23 4.85
CA ASP A 164 -8.92 7.04 6.07
C ASP A 164 -8.97 8.31 6.94
N ASN A 165 -7.95 9.16 6.85
CA ASN A 165 -7.78 10.37 7.68
C ASN A 165 -7.70 11.62 6.78
N LYS A 166 -8.78 11.87 6.04
CA LYS A 166 -8.87 12.99 5.10
C LYS A 166 -8.55 14.31 5.80
N ASN A 167 -7.71 15.13 5.17
CA ASN A 167 -7.25 16.45 5.64
C ASN A 167 -6.28 16.43 6.83
N GLU A 168 -5.81 15.25 7.25
CA GLU A 168 -4.74 15.13 8.23
C GLU A 168 -3.40 14.84 7.54
N SER A 169 -2.30 15.31 8.15
CA SER A 169 -0.95 15.07 7.67
C SER A 169 -0.29 14.03 8.58
N PRO A 170 0.26 12.92 8.04
CA PRO A 170 0.93 11.89 8.85
C PRO A 170 2.00 12.46 9.80
N ARG A 171 2.65 13.57 9.40
CA ARG A 171 3.72 14.25 10.16
C ARG A 171 3.33 14.62 11.58
N ASP A 172 2.05 14.87 11.79
CA ASP A 172 1.52 15.42 13.03
C ASP A 172 1.20 14.32 14.07
N HIS A 173 1.42 13.05 13.73
CA HIS A 173 0.97 11.90 14.52
C HIS A 173 2.09 10.93 14.93
N SER A 174 3.33 11.41 15.05
CA SER A 174 4.50 10.58 15.42
C SER A 174 4.58 9.25 14.65
N PRO A 175 4.56 9.30 13.32
CA PRO A 175 4.42 8.11 12.49
C PRO A 175 5.71 7.28 12.47
N ARG A 176 5.58 5.96 12.45
CA ARG A 176 6.71 5.00 12.36
C ARG A 176 6.58 4.16 11.11
N ILE A 177 7.71 3.86 10.48
CA ILE A 177 7.74 3.06 9.25
C ILE A 177 8.87 2.05 9.26
N ALA A 178 8.60 0.85 8.75
CA ALA A 178 9.64 -0.15 8.52
C ALA A 178 9.25 -1.06 7.36
N ALA A 179 10.25 -1.72 6.79
CA ALA A 179 10.06 -2.68 5.72
C ALA A 179 10.83 -3.98 6.02
N TRP A 180 10.30 -5.08 5.51
CA TRP A 180 10.88 -6.41 5.66
C TRP A 180 10.84 -7.16 4.32
N ASP A 181 11.93 -7.85 4.01
CA ASP A 181 12.06 -8.75 2.87
C ASP A 181 12.59 -10.13 3.31
N LYS A 182 12.88 -11.00 2.34
CA LYS A 182 13.43 -12.34 2.63
C LYS A 182 14.77 -12.35 3.39
N ASN A 183 15.49 -11.23 3.41
CA ASN A 183 16.79 -11.07 4.07
C ASN A 183 16.65 -10.33 5.43
N GLY A 184 15.43 -9.97 5.83
CA GLY A 184 15.15 -9.28 7.09
C GLY A 184 14.72 -7.84 6.88
N TYR A 185 15.10 -6.96 7.82
CA TYR A 185 14.92 -5.52 7.70
C TYR A 185 15.43 -4.99 6.35
N LEU A 186 14.58 -4.22 5.67
CA LEU A 186 14.88 -3.56 4.42
C LEU A 186 14.93 -2.03 4.65
N PRO A 187 16.09 -1.38 4.49
CA PRO A 187 16.16 0.08 4.59
C PRO A 187 15.42 0.77 3.43
N PRO A 188 14.93 2.01 3.63
CA PRO A 188 14.28 2.76 2.56
C PRO A 188 15.26 3.01 1.41
N CYS A 189 14.75 3.09 0.17
CA CYS A 189 15.63 3.41 -0.96
C CYS A 189 16.26 4.81 -0.81
N SER A 190 17.46 4.99 -1.36
CA SER A 190 18.27 6.22 -1.21
C SER A 190 18.64 6.53 0.25
N SER A 191 18.69 5.52 1.14
CA SER A 191 19.20 5.70 2.51
C SER A 191 20.72 5.86 2.61
N ASP A 192 21.46 5.70 1.51
CA ASP A 192 22.90 5.94 1.48
C ASP A 192 23.18 7.44 1.70
N PRO A 193 23.95 7.83 2.73
CA PRO A 193 24.30 9.23 3.03
C PRO A 193 24.86 10.00 1.82
N LEU A 194 25.47 9.31 0.85
CA LEU A 194 26.08 9.90 -0.34
C LEU A 194 25.10 10.09 -1.51
N ASP A 195 23.90 9.52 -1.44
CA ASP A 195 22.90 9.54 -2.52
C ASP A 195 21.49 9.90 -2.07
N VAL A 196 21.31 10.52 -0.90
CA VAL A 196 20.02 10.87 -0.26
C VAL A 196 19.11 11.83 -1.06
N LYS A 197 19.31 12.08 -2.35
CA LYS A 197 18.60 13.16 -3.08
C LYS A 197 17.21 12.78 -3.60
N TRP A 198 16.76 11.54 -3.43
CA TRP A 198 15.53 11.04 -4.03
C TRP A 198 14.91 9.91 -3.18
N GLY A 199 13.81 9.29 -3.65
CA GLY A 199 13.32 8.02 -3.10
C GLY A 199 12.55 8.10 -1.76
N CYS A 200 12.29 6.91 -1.18
CA CYS A 200 11.58 6.75 0.08
C CYS A 200 12.28 7.45 1.25
N TYR A 201 13.61 7.56 1.23
CA TYR A 201 14.33 8.31 2.27
C TYR A 201 13.87 9.78 2.34
N GLN A 202 13.74 10.45 1.19
CA GLN A 202 13.23 11.82 1.14
C GLN A 202 11.77 11.91 1.55
N TRP A 203 10.95 10.94 1.14
CA TRP A 203 9.56 10.85 1.59
C TRP A 203 9.45 10.75 3.12
N ASN A 204 10.22 9.84 3.72
CA ASN A 204 10.20 9.62 5.16
C ASN A 204 10.62 10.87 5.92
N LYS A 205 11.66 11.59 5.45
CA LYS A 205 12.04 12.89 6.02
C LYS A 205 10.95 13.94 5.87
N LYS A 206 10.38 14.05 4.68
CA LYS A 206 9.31 15.02 4.39
C LYS A 206 8.15 14.78 5.35
N MET A 207 7.73 13.52 5.48
CA MET A 207 6.60 13.07 6.29
C MET A 207 6.93 12.83 7.77
N ASN A 208 8.12 13.19 8.24
CA ASN A 208 8.55 13.00 9.62
C ASN A 208 8.34 11.55 10.12
N LEU A 209 8.49 10.58 9.22
CA LEU A 209 8.38 9.16 9.53
C LEU A 209 9.63 8.70 10.27
N GLU A 210 9.44 8.20 11.49
CA GLU A 210 10.49 7.49 12.21
C GLU A 210 10.75 6.15 11.52
N VAL A 211 11.88 6.03 10.85
CA VAL A 211 12.31 4.76 10.24
C VAL A 211 12.80 3.84 11.34
N ILE A 212 12.09 2.73 11.56
CA ILE A 212 12.50 1.71 12.53
C ILE A 212 13.58 0.85 11.89
N GLU A 213 14.81 1.08 12.30
CA GLU A 213 15.98 0.35 11.83
C GLU A 213 15.99 -1.11 12.33
N LYS A 214 17.01 -1.86 11.89
CA LYS A 214 17.23 -3.23 12.34
C LYS A 214 17.38 -3.30 13.86
N ILE A 215 16.54 -4.10 14.51
CA ILE A 215 16.62 -4.44 15.93
C ILE A 215 17.21 -5.85 16.04
N ALA A 216 18.22 -6.04 16.89
CA ALA A 216 18.91 -7.33 17.04
C ALA A 216 18.02 -8.38 17.70
N ASP A 217 17.36 -7.99 18.79
CA ASP A 217 16.52 -8.87 19.60
C ASP A 217 15.05 -8.49 19.41
N LEU A 218 14.40 -9.13 18.44
CA LEU A 218 12.96 -9.03 18.27
C LEU A 218 12.24 -9.95 19.28
N PRO A 219 11.05 -9.58 19.75
CA PRO A 219 10.25 -10.49 20.56
C PRO A 219 9.87 -11.74 19.76
N ASP A 220 9.63 -12.84 20.46
CA ASP A 220 9.24 -14.13 19.85
C ASP A 220 7.90 -14.01 19.10
N ASP A 221 6.99 -13.19 19.63
CA ASP A 221 5.69 -12.89 19.06
C ASP A 221 5.39 -11.39 19.16
N TYR A 222 4.31 -10.96 18.52
CA TYR A 222 3.84 -9.57 18.50
C TYR A 222 2.47 -9.40 19.18
N THR A 223 2.18 -8.17 19.61
CA THR A 223 0.88 -7.78 20.17
C THR A 223 -0.23 -8.02 19.16
N LYS A 224 -1.30 -8.72 19.53
CA LYS A 224 -2.39 -9.02 18.61
C LYS A 224 -3.29 -7.81 18.37
N PRO A 225 -3.73 -7.57 17.12
CA PRO A 225 -4.66 -6.48 16.83
C PRO A 225 -6.04 -6.75 17.46
N LYS A 226 -6.71 -5.68 17.88
CA LYS A 226 -8.12 -5.71 18.30
C LYS A 226 -9.06 -5.83 17.11
N LYS A 227 -8.68 -5.23 15.98
CA LYS A 227 -9.45 -5.22 14.74
C LYS A 227 -8.50 -5.36 13.56
N THR A 228 -8.92 -6.11 12.56
CA THR A 228 -8.19 -6.26 11.30
C THR A 228 -9.14 -6.16 10.13
N GLU A 229 -8.78 -5.34 9.15
CA GLU A 229 -9.58 -4.97 7.99
C GLU A 229 -8.78 -5.15 6.71
N ALA A 230 -9.45 -5.59 5.64
CA ALA A 230 -8.87 -5.54 4.30
C ALA A 230 -8.97 -4.11 3.77
N VAL A 231 -7.88 -3.61 3.18
CA VAL A 231 -7.83 -2.29 2.55
C VAL A 231 -7.42 -2.45 1.08
N GLN A 232 -7.91 -1.55 0.24
CA GLN A 232 -7.75 -1.59 -1.21
C GLN A 232 -7.10 -0.30 -1.70
N LEU A 233 -5.97 -0.42 -2.39
CA LEU A 233 -5.25 0.71 -2.94
C LEU A 233 -6.07 1.41 -4.03
N ALA A 234 -6.88 0.70 -4.82
CA ALA A 234 -7.68 1.34 -5.87
C ALA A 234 -8.70 2.35 -5.30
N LYS A 235 -9.19 2.15 -4.07
CA LYS A 235 -10.05 3.14 -3.40
C LYS A 235 -9.35 4.47 -3.17
N CYS A 236 -8.02 4.47 -3.06
CA CYS A 236 -7.23 5.70 -2.99
C CYS A 236 -7.24 6.50 -4.29
N LEU A 237 -7.63 5.88 -5.41
CA LEU A 237 -7.72 6.50 -6.74
C LEU A 237 -9.15 6.85 -7.13
N GLU A 238 -10.14 6.53 -6.29
CA GLU A 238 -11.52 6.93 -6.50
C GLU A 238 -11.62 8.42 -6.18
N VAL A 239 -11.71 9.23 -7.24
CA VAL A 239 -12.07 10.65 -7.11
C VAL A 239 -13.51 10.68 -6.64
N GLU A 240 -13.74 11.03 -5.38
CA GLU A 240 -15.05 11.50 -4.95
C GLU A 240 -15.33 12.78 -5.75
N VAL A 241 -16.11 12.65 -6.82
CA VAL A 241 -16.73 13.79 -7.47
C VAL A 241 -17.80 14.23 -6.48
N ASP A 242 -17.51 15.25 -5.67
CA ASP A 242 -18.55 15.90 -4.88
C ASP A 242 -19.67 16.33 -5.85
N GLU A 243 -20.85 15.74 -5.70
CA GLU A 243 -22.06 16.06 -6.47
C GLU A 243 -22.64 17.44 -6.05
N ASP A 244 -21.79 18.47 -5.88
CA ASP A 244 -22.21 19.81 -5.43
C ASP A 244 -21.88 20.92 -6.45
N GLU A 245 -21.80 20.59 -7.74
CA GLU A 245 -21.85 21.59 -8.83
C GLU A 245 -23.00 21.37 -9.82
N THR A 246 -24.18 20.98 -9.33
CA THR A 246 -25.43 21.25 -10.08
C THR A 246 -26.01 22.62 -9.70
N THR A 247 -25.21 23.68 -9.83
CA THR A 247 -25.73 25.05 -9.75
C THR A 247 -25.80 25.68 -11.14
N GLN A 248 -26.98 25.54 -11.75
CA GLN A 248 -27.65 26.55 -12.58
C GLN A 248 -26.79 27.37 -13.56
N THR A 249 -26.88 27.03 -14.84
CA THR A 249 -27.07 28.07 -15.87
C THR A 249 -27.91 27.53 -17.02
N GLN A 250 -29.24 27.49 -16.82
CA GLN A 250 -30.18 27.69 -17.91
C GLN A 250 -30.58 29.17 -17.88
N LYS A 251 -30.08 29.94 -18.83
CA LYS A 251 -30.75 31.10 -19.42
C LYS A 251 -30.42 31.15 -20.90
#